data_AF-A0AAW7RW16-F1
#
_entry.id   AF-A0AAW7RW16-F1
#
_cell.length_a   1.000
_cell.length_b   1.000
_cell.length_c   1.000
_cell.angle_alpha   90.00
_cell.angle_beta   90.00
_cell.angle_gamma   90.00
#
_symmetry.space_group_name_H-M   'P 1'
#
loop_
_entity.id
_entity.type
_entity.pdbx_description
1 polymer ?
#
loop_
_entity_poly.entity_id
_entity_poly.type
_entity_poly.pdbx_seq_one_letter_code
_entity_poly.pdbx_strand_id
1 'polypeptide(L)'
;MKRNPSLLLGILIALEDSPYEELATIDLKETLKETSESDYTMSEVLHHIHLLGDRGLVDSSSNRHRLTDAGHDHLEAARQKGRVSL
;
A
#
# COMPACT_ATOMS: atom_id res chain seq x y z
N MET A 1 13.29 -6.64 -8.28
CA MET A 1 11.91 -6.89 -8.80
C MET A 1 11.49 -5.72 -9.67
N LYS A 2 10.56 -5.93 -10.62
CA LYS A 2 9.98 -4.82 -11.39
C LYS A 2 8.89 -4.15 -10.55
N ARG A 3 8.80 -2.82 -10.64
CA ARG A 3 7.78 -2.01 -9.94
C ARG A 3 6.38 -2.35 -10.48
N ASN A 4 5.48 -2.80 -9.63
CA ASN A 4 4.08 -3.06 -9.95
C ASN A 4 3.20 -1.89 -9.44
N PRO A 5 2.68 -1.04 -10.33
CA PRO A 5 1.87 0.12 -9.94
C PRO A 5 0.56 -0.28 -9.26
N SER A 6 -0.05 -1.40 -9.64
CA SER A 6 -1.28 -1.91 -9.00
C SER A 6 -1.03 -2.34 -7.57
N LEU A 7 0.10 -3.00 -7.31
CA LEU A 7 0.49 -3.39 -5.95
C LEU A 7 0.81 -2.17 -5.07
N LEU A 8 1.49 -1.15 -5.60
CA LEU A 8 1.73 0.09 -4.86
C LEU A 8 0.43 0.76 -4.42
N LEU A 9 -0.52 0.88 -5.35
CA LEU A 9 -1.81 1.50 -5.06
C LEU A 9 -2.64 0.63 -4.11
N GLY A 10 -2.64 -0.69 -4.31
CA GLY A 10 -3.32 -1.64 -3.44
C GLY A 10 -2.83 -1.56 -2.00
N ILE A 11 -1.51 -1.43 -1.77
CA ILE A 11 -0.96 -1.28 -0.41
C ILE A 11 -1.46 0.01 0.23
N LEU A 12 -1.43 1.13 -0.50
CA LEU A 12 -1.89 2.42 0.03
C LEU A 12 -3.38 2.39 0.37
N ILE A 13 -4.22 1.81 -0.49
CA ILE A 13 -5.67 1.65 -0.26
C ILE A 13 -5.92 0.71 0.92
N ALA A 14 -5.21 -0.42 1.01
CA ALA A 14 -5.37 -1.36 2.11
C ALA A 14 -5.00 -0.73 3.46
N LEU A 15 -3.98 0.13 3.48
CA LEU A 15 -3.66 0.92 4.67
C LEU A 15 -4.76 1.94 4.97
N GLU A 16 -5.23 2.70 3.98
CA GLU A 16 -6.31 3.69 4.17
C GLU A 16 -7.61 3.07 4.71
N ASP A 17 -7.99 1.88 4.25
CA ASP A 17 -9.21 1.17 4.67
C ASP A 17 -9.05 0.52 6.07
N SER A 18 -7.81 0.37 6.54
CA SER A 18 -7.51 -0.30 7.80
C SER A 18 -7.77 0.58 9.03
N PRO A 19 -8.09 -0.02 10.19
CA PRO A 19 -8.20 0.73 11.43
C PRO A 19 -6.86 1.39 11.78
N TYR A 20 -6.92 2.69 12.10
CA TYR A 20 -5.75 3.53 12.40
C TYR A 20 -4.77 3.72 11.23
N GLU A 21 -5.19 3.35 10.02
CA GLU A 21 -4.39 3.47 8.81
C GLU A 21 -3.09 2.67 8.89
N GLU A 22 -3.11 1.59 9.67
CA GLU A 22 -1.94 0.80 10.07
C GLU A 22 -2.20 -0.71 10.02
N LEU A 23 -1.38 -1.44 9.26
CA LEU A 23 -1.44 -2.90 9.17
C LEU A 23 -0.06 -3.55 9.31
N ALA A 24 -0.01 -4.77 9.85
CA ALA A 24 1.19 -5.57 9.74
C ALA A 24 1.36 -6.10 8.31
N THR A 25 2.59 -6.45 7.93
CA THR A 25 2.89 -6.98 6.59
C THR A 25 2.04 -8.22 6.25
N ILE A 26 1.74 -9.06 7.24
CA ILE A 26 0.93 -10.27 7.05
C ILE A 26 -0.51 -9.92 6.72
N ASP A 27 -1.11 -8.99 7.49
CA ASP A 27 -2.47 -8.54 7.26
C ASP A 27 -2.60 -7.83 5.91
N LEU A 28 -1.62 -6.99 5.54
CA LEU A 28 -1.56 -6.36 4.22
C LEU A 28 -1.60 -7.38 3.09
N LYS A 29 -0.81 -8.46 3.21
CA LYS A 29 -0.80 -9.51 2.20
C LYS A 29 -2.17 -10.19 2.10
N GLU A 30 -2.83 -10.46 3.22
CA GLU A 30 -4.16 -11.07 3.23
C GLU A 30 -5.20 -10.13 2.59
N THR A 31 -5.23 -8.85 2.98
CA THR A 31 -6.12 -7.84 2.38
C THR A 31 -5.88 -7.68 0.87
N LEU A 32 -4.62 -7.67 0.42
CA LEU A 32 -4.28 -7.59 -1.00
C LEU A 32 -4.76 -8.82 -1.78
N LYS A 33 -4.76 -9.99 -1.14
CA LYS A 33 -5.26 -11.23 -1.76
C LYS A 33 -6.79 -11.24 -1.87
N GLU A 34 -7.49 -10.63 -0.92
CA GLU A 34 -8.95 -10.50 -0.98
C GLU A 34 -9.40 -9.47 -2.01
N THR A 35 -8.60 -8.41 -2.20
CA THR A 35 -8.93 -7.28 -3.09
C THR A 35 -8.39 -7.43 -4.52
N SER A 36 -7.45 -8.36 -4.76
CA SER A 36 -6.84 -8.60 -6.08
C SER A 36 -6.80 -10.10 -6.41
N GLU A 37 -7.07 -10.47 -7.66
CA GLU A 37 -6.87 -11.84 -8.18
C GLU A 37 -5.38 -12.27 -8.25
N SER A 38 -4.46 -11.40 -7.82
CA SER A 38 -3.02 -11.63 -7.89
C SER A 38 -2.48 -12.17 -6.56
N ASP A 39 -1.83 -13.34 -6.60
CA ASP A 39 -1.14 -13.91 -5.43
C ASP A 39 0.25 -13.26 -5.30
N TYR A 40 0.33 -12.16 -4.56
CA TYR A 40 1.59 -11.46 -4.30
C TYR A 40 2.40 -12.18 -3.23
N THR A 41 3.69 -12.38 -3.49
CA THR A 41 4.60 -12.97 -2.49
C THR A 41 4.92 -11.97 -1.37
N MET A 42 5.29 -12.47 -0.19
CA MET A 42 5.67 -11.60 0.95
C MET A 42 6.84 -10.68 0.59
N SER A 43 7.81 -11.19 -0.18
CA SER A 43 8.94 -10.42 -0.67
C SER A 43 8.52 -9.30 -1.62
N GLU A 44 7.51 -9.51 -2.46
CA GLU A 44 6.96 -8.46 -3.31
C GLU A 44 6.28 -7.37 -2.50
N VAL A 45 5.43 -7.76 -1.54
CA VAL A 45 4.73 -6.80 -0.67
C VAL A 45 5.75 -5.95 0.10
N LEU A 46 6.74 -6.57 0.76
CA LEU A 46 7.80 -5.87 1.48
C LEU A 46 8.63 -4.95 0.57
N HIS A 47 8.99 -5.43 -0.62
CA HIS A 47 9.73 -4.61 -1.58
C HIS A 47 8.96 -3.33 -1.94
N HIS A 48 7.64 -3.44 -2.15
CA HIS A 48 6.81 -2.29 -2.50
C HIS A 48 6.51 -1.38 -1.30
N ILE A 49 6.38 -1.93 -0.10
CA ILE A 49 6.31 -1.13 1.13
C ILE A 49 7.58 -0.29 1.31
N HIS A 50 8.76 -0.88 1.13
CA HIS A 50 10.02 -0.11 1.18
C HIS A 50 10.04 1.01 0.12
N LEU A 51 9.59 0.73 -1.12
CA LEU A 51 9.50 1.78 -2.15
C LEU A 51 8.53 2.91 -1.79
N LEU A 52 7.46 2.61 -1.05
CA LEU A 52 6.53 3.62 -0.54
C LEU A 52 7.14 4.39 0.64
N GLY A 53 7.90 3.72 1.50
CA GLY A 53 8.65 4.31 2.60
C GLY A 53 9.77 5.24 2.14
N ASP A 54 10.56 4.85 1.14
CA ASP A 54 11.56 5.72 0.49
C ASP A 54 10.96 7.01 -0.08
N ARG A 55 9.66 6.99 -0.41
CA ARG A 55 8.92 8.15 -0.92
C ARG A 55 8.21 8.94 0.18
N GLY A 56 8.32 8.49 1.43
CA GLY A 56 7.62 9.08 2.58
C GLY A 56 6.11 8.90 2.50
N LEU A 57 5.59 7.93 1.75
CA LEU A 57 4.15 7.66 1.63
C LEU A 57 3.65 6.70 2.73
N VAL A 58 4.54 5.82 3.20
CA VAL A 58 4.25 4.83 4.24
C VAL A 58 5.35 4.89 5.30
N ASP A 59 4.98 4.97 6.57
CA ASP A 59 5.90 4.76 7.67
C ASP A 59 6.04 3.25 7.92
N SER A 60 7.26 2.74 7.78
CA SER A 60 7.60 1.32 8.00
C SER A 60 8.68 1.17 9.08
N SER A 61 8.75 2.12 10.00
CA SER A 61 9.76 2.14 11.08
C SER A 61 9.55 1.04 12.12
N SER A 62 8.37 0.41 12.12
CA SER A 62 7.96 -0.64 13.04
C SER A 62 7.54 -1.91 12.27
N ASN A 63 7.20 -2.98 13.00
CA ASN A 63 6.62 -4.20 12.40
C ASN A 63 5.24 -3.99 11.76
N ARG A 64 4.71 -2.76 11.85
CA ARG A 64 3.46 -2.31 11.26
C ARG A 64 3.75 -1.13 10.35
N HIS A 65 3.00 -1.07 9.27
CA HIS A 65 3.13 -0.07 8.23
C HIS A 65 1.95 0.87 8.35
N ARG A 66 2.23 2.17 8.41
CA ARG A 66 1.20 3.19 8.57
C ARG A 66 1.17 4.11 7.37
N LEU A 67 -0.02 4.45 6.89
CA LEU A 67 -0.18 5.48 5.87
C LEU A 67 0.19 6.84 6.46
N THR A 68 1.04 7.58 5.75
CA THR A 68 1.39 8.96 6.13
C THR A 68 0.43 9.95 5.50
N ASP A 69 0.44 11.20 5.98
CA ASP A 69 -0.31 12.31 5.36
C ASP A 69 0.06 12.46 3.87
N ALA A 70 1.33 12.30 3.51
CA ALA A 70 1.78 12.35 2.11
C ALA A 70 1.25 11.16 1.28
N GLY A 71 1.06 10.00 1.92
CA GLY A 71 0.41 8.82 1.34
C GLY A 71 -1.06 9.09 1.02
N HIS A 72 -1.77 9.75 1.93
CA HIS A 72 -3.15 10.21 1.74
C HIS A 72 -3.28 11.21 0.60
N ASP A 73 -2.47 12.27 0.61
CA ASP A 73 -2.43 13.27 -0.45
C ASP A 73 -2.16 12.60 -1.82
N HIS A 74 -1.31 11.57 -1.84
CA HIS A 74 -1.02 10.81 -3.05
C HIS A 74 -2.25 10.04 -3.56
N LEU A 75 -2.99 9.38 -2.65
CA LEU A 75 -4.22 8.67 -2.97
C LEU A 75 -5.31 9.63 -3.46
N GLU A 76 -5.54 10.73 -2.76
CA GLU A 76 -6.51 11.75 -3.17
C GLU A 76 -6.16 12.34 -4.53
N ALA A 77 -4.88 12.68 -4.76
CA ALA A 77 -4.43 13.16 -6.06
C ALA A 77 -4.59 12.11 -7.18
N ALA A 78 -4.42 10.82 -6.86
CA ALA A 78 -4.67 9.73 -7.81
C ALA A 78 -6.16 9.57 -8.13
N ARG A 79 -7.04 9.68 -7.14
CA ARG A 79 -8.50 9.66 -7.28
C ARG A 79 -9.01 10.82 -8.13
N GLN A 80 -8.55 12.04 -7.85
CA GLN A 80 -8.92 13.24 -8.60
C GLN A 80 -8.45 13.20 -10.06
N LYS A 81 -7.36 12.47 -10.34
CA LYS A 81 -6.85 12.25 -11.71
C LYS A 81 -7.56 11.12 -12.46
N GLY A 82 -8.58 10.48 -11.88
CA GLY A 82 -9.26 9.33 -12.47
C GLY A 82 -8.35 8.11 -12.64
N ARG A 83 -7.28 8.00 -11.85
CA ARG A 83 -6.31 6.89 -11.90
C ARG A 83 -6.59 5.80 -10.88
N VAL A 84 -7.62 5.97 -10.06
CA VAL A 84 -8.16 4.99 -9.13
C VAL A 84 -9.55 4.64 -9.63
N SER A 85 -9.64 3.71 -10.57
CA SER A 85 -10.88 3.00 -10.87
C SER A 85 -10.62 1.56 -10.45
N LEU A 86 -11.39 1.10 -9.47
CA LEU A 86 -11.49 -0.31 -9.07
C LEU A 86 -11.96 -1.14 -10.28
#